data_AF-A0A662USW4-F1
#
_entry.id   AF-A0A662USW4-F1
#
_cell.length_a   1.000
_cell.length_b   1.000
_cell.length_c   1.000
_cell.angle_alpha   90.00
_cell.angle_beta   90.00
_cell.angle_gamma   90.00
#
_symmetry.space_group_name_H-M   'P 1'
#
loop_
_entity.id
_entity.type
_entity.pdbx_description
1 polymer ?
#
loop_
_entity_poly.entity_id
_entity_poly.type
_entity_poly.pdbx_seq_one_letter_code
_entity_poly.pdbx_strand_id
1 'polypeptide(L)'
;MTVLALALASVQSYSFFRHEYALTARGSTYVLDVLVSINYIGNYGVVSVYLKPEGVYAYGFTILKDPDEPKPHLYLMLGPQNAWYDMGLLNESTIRMRLAIDSSNNTALIVADDKVQHYTLQYAPSITSLYLSVFNITGSEASYPQIDIEFIRIYATNSSLGEIEDIVKDLKSAELGLLALSIENKVIEPPRKTSPTPTTTSPTEKPTPTTPVSPQLPAITPEDTMFVVVLVIALSALIAVVLVAYLWGRGSPGP
;
A
#
# COMPACT_ATOMS: atom_id res chain seq x y z
N MET A 1 43.94 -24.15 -0.90
CA MET A 1 43.85 -22.72 -0.53
C MET A 1 42.40 -22.31 -0.67
N THR A 2 41.81 -21.89 0.44
CA THR A 2 40.38 -21.98 0.71
C THR A 2 39.70 -20.63 0.49
N VAL A 3 38.68 -20.65 -0.37
CA VAL A 3 37.51 -19.79 -0.52
C VAL A 3 37.43 -18.59 0.45
N LEU A 4 37.74 -17.40 -0.06
CA LEU A 4 37.34 -16.12 0.53
C LEU A 4 36.04 -15.67 -0.15
N ALA A 5 34.91 -16.14 0.36
CA ALA A 5 33.60 -15.58 0.07
C ALA A 5 33.00 -15.14 1.41
N LEU A 6 33.42 -13.96 1.88
CA LEU A 6 32.66 -13.29 2.93
C LEU A 6 31.31 -12.91 2.31
N ALA A 7 30.28 -13.61 2.77
CA ALA A 7 28.91 -13.24 2.58
C ALA A 7 28.69 -11.82 3.14
N LEU A 8 28.62 -10.84 2.24
CA LEU A 8 27.87 -9.61 2.48
C LEU A 8 26.39 -10.01 2.52
N ALA A 9 25.95 -10.60 3.63
CA ALA A 9 24.54 -10.55 3.97
C ALA A 9 24.26 -9.08 4.26
N SER A 10 23.73 -8.36 3.26
CA SER A 10 23.15 -7.04 3.47
C SER A 10 22.08 -7.20 4.56
N VAL A 11 22.38 -6.73 5.75
CA VAL A 11 21.38 -6.56 6.80
C VAL A 11 20.44 -5.48 6.28
N GLN A 12 19.38 -5.89 5.57
CA GLN A 12 18.29 -5.01 5.20
C GLN A 12 17.57 -4.64 6.50
N SER A 13 18.06 -3.59 7.13
CA SER A 13 17.33 -2.88 8.17
C SER A 13 16.24 -2.10 7.45
N TYR A 14 15.03 -2.62 7.46
CA TYR A 14 13.95 -1.97 6.74
C TYR A 14 13.40 -0.79 7.55
N SER A 15 13.39 0.40 6.94
CA SER A 15 12.67 1.59 7.42
C SER A 15 11.21 1.57 6.96
N PHE A 16 10.50 0.46 7.20
CA PHE A 16 9.06 0.35 6.93
C PHE A 16 8.31 0.06 8.22
N PHE A 17 7.12 0.65 8.37
CA PHE A 17 6.07 0.06 9.18
C PHE A 17 4.92 -0.27 8.25
N ARG A 18 4.54 -1.55 8.28
CA ARG A 18 3.40 -2.08 7.56
C ARG A 18 2.61 -2.90 8.54
N HIS A 19 1.33 -2.61 8.65
CA HIS A 19 0.44 -3.37 9.48
C HIS A 19 -0.82 -3.72 8.71
N GLU A 20 -1.22 -4.98 8.82
CA GLU A 20 -2.48 -5.48 8.32
C GLU A 20 -3.40 -5.72 9.51
N TYR A 21 -4.56 -5.07 9.48
CA TYR A 21 -5.63 -5.29 10.45
C TYR A 21 -6.69 -6.15 9.78
N ALA A 22 -6.94 -7.33 10.33
CA ALA A 22 -8.02 -8.20 9.87
C ALA A 22 -9.38 -7.55 10.14
N LEU A 23 -10.30 -7.66 9.17
CA LEU A 23 -11.67 -7.16 9.29
C LEU A 23 -12.62 -8.34 9.37
N THR A 24 -13.57 -8.27 10.30
CA THR A 24 -14.57 -9.32 10.53
C THR A 24 -15.98 -8.89 10.12
N ALA A 25 -16.19 -7.61 9.85
CA ALA A 25 -17.49 -7.09 9.46
C ALA A 25 -17.87 -7.49 8.04
N ARG A 26 -19.17 -7.68 7.82
CA ARG A 26 -19.75 -8.08 6.54
C ARG A 26 -20.85 -7.11 6.16
N GLY A 27 -20.85 -6.67 4.91
CA GLY A 27 -21.87 -5.81 4.34
C GLY A 27 -21.71 -5.71 2.82
N SER A 28 -22.70 -5.15 2.14
CA SER A 28 -22.57 -4.78 0.73
C SER A 28 -21.84 -3.46 0.53
N THR A 29 -21.84 -2.57 1.53
CA THR A 29 -21.18 -1.27 1.45
C THR A 29 -20.19 -1.08 2.58
N TYR A 30 -18.95 -0.75 2.23
CA TYR A 30 -17.86 -0.49 3.17
C TYR A 30 -17.52 1.00 3.15
N VAL A 31 -17.37 1.60 4.32
CA VAL A 31 -16.94 3.00 4.45
C VAL A 31 -15.64 3.05 5.23
N LEU A 32 -14.59 3.55 4.58
CA LEU A 32 -13.31 3.91 5.19
C LEU A 32 -13.33 5.41 5.48
N ASP A 33 -13.28 5.81 6.74
CA ASP A 33 -13.21 7.20 7.20
C ASP A 33 -11.87 7.42 7.91
N VAL A 34 -11.07 8.34 7.39
CA VAL A 34 -9.68 8.55 7.81
C VAL A 34 -9.43 10.02 8.09
N LEU A 35 -8.80 10.29 9.24
CA LEU A 35 -8.24 11.58 9.60
C LEU A 35 -6.83 11.39 10.12
N VAL A 36 -5.86 11.89 9.37
CA VAL A 36 -4.43 11.76 9.65
C VAL A 36 -3.75 13.10 9.47
N SER A 37 -2.87 13.44 10.40
CA SER A 37 -2.00 14.61 10.30
C SER A 37 -0.58 14.17 9.94
N ILE A 38 -0.02 14.74 8.87
CA ILE A 38 1.34 14.49 8.40
C ILE A 38 2.25 15.55 9.01
N ASN A 39 3.03 15.15 10.01
CA ASN A 39 4.01 16.03 10.65
C ASN A 39 5.27 16.17 9.80
N TYR A 40 5.67 15.10 9.13
CA TYR A 40 6.82 15.09 8.24
C TYR A 40 6.69 14.00 7.18
N ILE A 41 6.99 14.35 5.93
CA ILE A 41 7.17 13.39 4.84
C ILE A 41 8.39 13.83 4.02
N GLY A 42 9.49 13.11 4.20
CA GLY A 42 10.71 13.35 3.43
C GLY A 42 10.54 12.94 1.97
N ASN A 43 11.48 13.34 1.11
CA ASN A 43 11.51 12.87 -0.28
C ASN A 43 11.46 11.34 -0.33
N TYR A 44 10.66 10.83 -1.27
CA TYR A 44 10.31 9.43 -1.46
C TYR A 44 9.58 8.77 -0.27
N GLY A 45 9.11 9.57 0.69
CA GLY A 45 8.24 9.13 1.77
C GLY A 45 6.87 8.73 1.23
N VAL A 46 6.35 7.63 1.75
CA VAL A 46 5.06 7.03 1.37
C VAL A 46 4.22 6.78 2.61
N VAL A 47 2.96 7.19 2.55
CA VAL A 47 1.92 6.86 3.54
C VAL A 47 0.71 6.32 2.78
N SER A 48 0.30 5.09 3.06
CA SER A 48 -0.83 4.44 2.40
C SER A 48 -1.80 3.86 3.41
N VAL A 49 -3.09 4.16 3.23
CA VAL A 49 -4.20 3.57 3.99
C VAL A 49 -5.18 3.02 2.98
N TYR A 50 -5.37 1.70 2.99
CA TYR A 50 -6.23 1.07 2.00
C TYR A 50 -6.88 -0.21 2.49
N LEU A 51 -8.11 -0.40 2.07
CA LEU A 51 -8.85 -1.64 2.16
C LEU A 51 -8.35 -2.61 1.11
N LYS A 52 -8.15 -3.86 1.50
CA LYS A 52 -7.70 -4.91 0.62
C LYS A 52 -8.70 -6.07 0.69
N PRO A 53 -9.22 -6.51 -0.46
CA PRO A 53 -9.84 -7.83 -0.54
C PRO A 53 -8.80 -8.91 -0.87
N GLU A 54 -9.28 -10.14 -1.08
CA GLU A 54 -8.44 -11.19 -1.66
C GLU A 54 -7.91 -10.80 -3.05
N GLY A 55 -6.66 -11.17 -3.34
CA GLY A 55 -5.99 -10.90 -4.61
C GLY A 55 -5.18 -9.60 -4.66
N VAL A 56 -5.16 -8.97 -5.83
CA VAL A 56 -4.28 -7.83 -6.18
C VAL A 56 -4.97 -6.46 -6.14
N TYR A 57 -6.20 -6.40 -5.61
CA TYR A 57 -6.97 -5.16 -5.55
C TYR A 57 -6.66 -4.38 -4.26
N ALA A 58 -6.80 -3.06 -4.32
CA ALA A 58 -6.67 -2.15 -3.20
C ALA A 58 -7.59 -0.94 -3.40
N TYR A 59 -8.26 -0.53 -2.32
CA TYR A 59 -9.18 0.59 -2.32
C TYR A 59 -8.84 1.54 -1.18
N GLY A 60 -8.42 2.76 -1.49
CA GLY A 60 -7.99 3.72 -0.51
C GLY A 60 -7.08 4.75 -1.13
N PHE A 61 -6.08 5.19 -0.38
CA PHE A 61 -5.18 6.24 -0.84
C PHE A 61 -3.73 6.01 -0.46
N THR A 62 -2.88 6.71 -1.20
CA THR A 62 -1.44 6.79 -0.99
C THR A 62 -1.00 8.22 -1.13
N ILE A 63 -0.20 8.69 -0.17
CA ILE A 63 0.51 9.95 -0.25
C ILE A 63 1.96 9.63 -0.57
N LEU A 64 2.52 10.34 -1.55
CA LEU A 64 3.91 10.18 -1.97
C LEU A 64 4.55 11.56 -2.11
N LYS A 65 5.71 11.75 -1.48
CA LYS A 65 6.52 12.96 -1.71
C LYS A 65 7.55 12.71 -2.81
N ASP A 66 7.24 13.16 -4.02
CA ASP A 66 8.22 13.22 -5.11
C ASP A 66 9.30 14.27 -4.77
N PRO A 67 10.61 13.99 -4.93
CA PRO A 67 11.68 14.97 -4.73
C PRO A 67 11.57 16.24 -5.59
N ASP A 68 11.01 16.13 -6.79
CA ASP A 68 10.95 17.21 -7.78
C ASP A 68 9.74 18.13 -7.54
N GLU A 69 8.76 17.67 -6.75
CA GLU A 69 7.59 18.45 -6.38
C GLU A 69 7.77 19.19 -5.05
N PRO A 70 7.19 20.39 -4.87
CA PRO A 70 7.33 21.14 -3.63
C PRO A 70 6.50 20.55 -2.48
N LYS A 71 5.43 19.80 -2.80
CA LYS A 71 4.51 19.19 -1.83
C LYS A 71 4.25 17.73 -2.18
N PRO A 72 3.74 16.91 -1.25
CA PRO A 72 3.38 15.52 -1.54
C PRO A 72 2.14 15.46 -2.44
N HIS A 73 2.08 14.44 -3.29
CA HIS A 73 0.88 14.11 -4.06
C HIS A 73 -0.01 13.15 -3.29
N LEU A 74 -1.32 13.28 -3.51
CA LEU A 74 -2.32 12.31 -3.10
C LEU A 74 -2.75 11.47 -4.30
N TYR A 75 -2.69 10.16 -4.14
CA TYR A 75 -3.17 9.19 -5.12
C TYR A 75 -4.29 8.34 -4.54
N LEU A 76 -5.30 8.05 -5.35
CA LEU A 76 -6.32 7.06 -5.04
C LEU A 76 -5.97 5.72 -5.66
N MET A 77 -6.23 4.66 -4.91
CA MET A 77 -6.24 3.29 -5.41
C MET A 77 -7.71 2.85 -5.45
N LEU A 78 -8.22 2.51 -6.64
CA LEU A 78 -9.62 2.08 -6.84
C LEU A 78 -9.70 0.86 -7.76
N GLY A 79 -8.90 -0.17 -7.45
CA GLY A 79 -8.80 -1.33 -8.33
C GLY A 79 -7.52 -2.11 -8.11
N PRO A 80 -6.92 -2.68 -9.17
CA PRO A 80 -5.61 -3.32 -9.08
C PRO A 80 -4.58 -2.39 -8.44
N GLN A 81 -3.64 -2.94 -7.66
CA GLN A 81 -2.63 -2.16 -6.91
C GLN A 81 -1.74 -1.23 -7.76
N ASN A 82 -1.77 -1.35 -9.09
CA ASN A 82 -1.07 -0.49 -10.03
C ASN A 82 -1.97 0.56 -10.73
N ALA A 83 -3.26 0.61 -10.41
CA ALA A 83 -4.21 1.58 -10.96
C ALA A 83 -4.38 2.75 -9.98
N TRP A 84 -3.53 3.78 -10.13
CA TRP A 84 -3.50 4.95 -9.27
C TRP A 84 -4.09 6.16 -10.01
N TYR A 85 -4.93 6.93 -9.31
CA TYR A 85 -5.49 8.19 -9.82
C TYR A 85 -4.87 9.36 -9.06
N ASP A 86 -4.23 10.27 -9.77
CA ASP A 86 -3.64 11.47 -9.18
C ASP A 86 -4.73 12.47 -8.79
N MET A 87 -4.77 12.83 -7.51
CA MET A 87 -5.67 13.86 -6.96
C MET A 87 -5.00 15.23 -6.87
N GLY A 88 -3.69 15.29 -7.16
CA GLY A 88 -2.86 16.47 -7.14
C GLY A 88 -2.07 16.64 -5.84
N LEU A 89 -1.43 17.81 -5.75
CA LEU A 89 -0.62 18.22 -4.61
C LEU A 89 -1.49 18.48 -3.37
N LEU A 90 -1.07 17.95 -2.23
CA LEU A 90 -1.66 18.25 -0.94
C LEU A 90 -1.37 19.69 -0.55
N ASN A 91 -2.42 20.44 -0.19
CA ASN A 91 -2.27 21.81 0.28
C ASN A 91 -2.15 21.91 1.79
N GLU A 92 -2.62 20.89 2.51
CA GLU A 92 -2.68 20.84 3.96
C GLU A 92 -1.89 19.63 4.48
N SER A 93 -1.40 19.73 5.72
CA SER A 93 -0.73 18.63 6.41
C SER A 93 -1.74 17.62 6.98
N THR A 94 -2.97 18.04 7.22
CA THR A 94 -4.04 17.19 7.73
C THR A 94 -4.90 16.72 6.58
N ILE A 95 -5.15 15.42 6.51
CA ILE A 95 -5.93 14.79 5.44
C ILE A 95 -7.15 14.16 6.07
N ARG A 96 -8.32 14.63 5.63
CA ARG A 96 -9.59 13.97 5.89
C ARG A 96 -10.11 13.34 4.62
N MET A 97 -10.28 12.03 4.64
CA MET A 97 -10.80 11.30 3.48
C MET A 97 -11.82 10.27 3.90
N ARG A 98 -12.87 10.20 3.10
CA ARG A 98 -13.85 9.13 3.16
C ARG A 98 -13.95 8.44 1.82
N LEU A 99 -13.93 7.11 1.87
CA LEU A 99 -14.15 6.24 0.73
C LEU A 99 -15.28 5.29 1.09
N ALA A 100 -16.39 5.38 0.37
CA ALA A 100 -17.47 4.41 0.43
C ALA A 100 -17.44 3.53 -0.82
N ILE A 101 -17.51 2.21 -0.64
CA ILE A 101 -17.45 1.20 -1.70
C ILE A 101 -18.70 0.36 -1.63
N ASP A 102 -19.55 0.44 -2.65
CA ASP A 102 -20.72 -0.42 -2.81
C ASP A 102 -20.33 -1.61 -3.69
N SER A 103 -20.14 -2.76 -3.05
CA SER A 103 -19.77 -4.02 -3.71
C SER A 103 -20.90 -4.62 -4.55
N SER A 104 -22.16 -4.27 -4.27
CA SER A 104 -23.30 -4.77 -5.05
C SER A 104 -23.39 -4.09 -6.40
N ASN A 105 -23.07 -2.79 -6.45
CA ASN A 105 -23.14 -1.99 -7.67
C ASN A 105 -21.77 -1.76 -8.33
N ASN A 106 -20.67 -2.24 -7.73
CA ASN A 106 -19.29 -1.94 -8.15
C ASN A 106 -19.06 -0.43 -8.32
N THR A 107 -19.43 0.36 -7.33
CA THR A 107 -19.23 1.82 -7.34
C THR A 107 -18.51 2.28 -6.10
N ALA A 108 -17.84 3.42 -6.21
CA ALA A 108 -17.22 4.10 -5.08
C ALA A 108 -17.58 5.58 -5.07
N LEU A 109 -17.75 6.11 -3.86
CA LEU A 109 -17.84 7.53 -3.57
C LEU A 109 -16.61 7.93 -2.76
N ILE A 110 -15.99 9.03 -3.18
CA ILE A 110 -14.88 9.63 -2.44
C ILE A 110 -15.26 11.03 -2.03
N VAL A 111 -15.00 11.33 -0.77
CA VAL A 111 -15.08 12.66 -0.20
C VAL A 111 -13.70 12.99 0.35
N ALA A 112 -13.02 13.94 -0.27
CA ALA A 112 -11.73 14.46 0.17
C ALA A 112 -11.77 15.98 0.09
N ASP A 113 -11.52 16.64 1.22
CA ASP A 113 -11.75 18.09 1.39
C ASP A 113 -13.18 18.46 0.92
N ASP A 114 -13.32 19.41 -0.01
CA ASP A 114 -14.61 19.85 -0.59
C ASP A 114 -14.99 19.10 -1.88
N LYS A 115 -14.23 18.06 -2.26
CA LYS A 115 -14.47 17.31 -3.50
C LYS A 115 -15.24 16.03 -3.21
N VAL A 116 -16.35 15.87 -3.92
CA VAL A 116 -17.12 14.63 -3.96
C VAL A 116 -17.04 14.05 -5.36
N GLN A 117 -16.59 12.80 -5.47
CA GLN A 117 -16.41 12.14 -6.76
C GLN A 117 -16.95 10.70 -6.73
N HIS A 118 -17.66 10.33 -7.80
CA HIS A 118 -18.19 8.99 -8.01
C HIS A 118 -17.35 8.25 -9.04
N TYR A 119 -17.12 6.96 -8.79
CA TYR A 119 -16.33 6.09 -9.64
C TYR A 119 -17.06 4.76 -9.89
N THR A 120 -16.97 4.27 -11.12
CA THR A 120 -17.29 2.88 -11.43
C THR A 120 -16.04 2.02 -11.22
N LEU A 121 -16.19 0.93 -10.46
CA LEU A 121 -15.12 -0.01 -10.17
C LEU A 121 -15.18 -1.20 -11.14
N GLN A 122 -14.01 -1.72 -11.51
CA GLN A 122 -13.94 -2.95 -12.31
C GLN A 122 -14.37 -4.18 -11.50
N TYR A 123 -14.12 -4.15 -10.20
CA TYR A 123 -14.40 -5.22 -9.25
C TYR A 123 -14.49 -4.58 -7.87
N ALA A 124 -15.41 -5.02 -7.03
CA ALA A 124 -15.47 -4.61 -5.63
C ALA A 124 -15.85 -5.84 -4.77
N PRO A 125 -14.88 -6.69 -4.42
CA PRO A 125 -15.14 -7.88 -3.61
C PRO A 125 -15.26 -7.57 -2.12
N SER A 126 -15.68 -8.58 -1.37
CA SER A 126 -15.65 -8.57 0.10
C SER A 126 -14.28 -8.14 0.61
N ILE A 127 -14.27 -7.02 1.33
CA ILE A 127 -13.07 -6.47 1.96
C ILE A 127 -12.72 -7.34 3.18
N THR A 128 -11.47 -7.78 3.27
CA THR A 128 -11.02 -8.70 4.33
C THR A 128 -10.00 -8.07 5.27
N SER A 129 -9.29 -7.05 4.83
CA SER A 129 -8.33 -6.35 5.68
C SER A 129 -8.15 -4.88 5.36
N LEU A 130 -7.67 -4.15 6.37
CA LEU A 130 -7.12 -2.80 6.25
C LEU A 130 -5.60 -2.89 6.31
N TYR A 131 -4.94 -2.23 5.37
CA TYR A 131 -3.50 -2.02 5.40
C TYR A 131 -3.19 -0.58 5.72
N LEU A 132 -2.26 -0.40 6.66
CA LEU A 132 -1.56 0.84 6.90
C LEU A 132 -0.09 0.62 6.61
N SER A 133 0.44 1.34 5.63
CA SER A 133 1.84 1.27 5.24
C SER A 133 2.44 2.66 5.31
N VAL A 134 3.51 2.81 6.05
CA VAL A 134 4.30 4.04 6.04
C VAL A 134 5.76 3.60 5.86
N PHE A 135 6.48 4.21 4.93
CA PHE A 135 7.85 3.83 4.59
C PHE A 135 8.53 4.91 3.75
N ASN A 136 9.83 4.79 3.55
CA ASN A 136 10.55 5.57 2.55
C ASN A 136 11.14 4.64 1.49
N ILE A 137 10.91 4.94 0.21
CA ILE A 137 11.35 4.09 -0.91
C ILE A 137 12.88 3.98 -0.96
N THR A 138 13.62 5.02 -0.56
CA THR A 138 15.09 5.00 -0.58
C THR A 138 15.70 4.18 0.57
N GLY A 139 14.88 3.59 1.44
CA GLY A 139 15.33 2.62 2.44
C GLY A 139 15.96 3.24 3.69
N SER A 140 16.91 2.51 4.28
CA SER A 140 17.35 2.63 5.68
C SER A 140 18.04 3.94 6.06
N GLU A 141 18.53 4.70 5.08
CA GLU A 141 19.24 5.95 5.30
C GLU A 141 18.31 7.16 5.36
N ALA A 142 17.08 7.05 4.84
CA ALA A 142 16.14 8.15 4.82
C ALA A 142 15.26 8.19 6.07
N SER A 143 14.90 9.42 6.45
CA SER A 143 13.95 9.63 7.53
C SER A 143 12.58 9.12 7.14
N TYR A 144 11.99 8.39 8.08
CA TYR A 144 10.66 7.82 7.96
C TYR A 144 9.58 8.91 8.06
N PRO A 145 8.46 8.81 7.30
CA PRO A 145 7.36 9.75 7.47
C PRO A 145 6.79 9.71 8.88
N GLN A 146 6.48 10.87 9.46
CA GLN A 146 5.89 11.00 10.79
C GLN A 146 4.43 11.38 10.62
N ILE A 147 3.54 10.54 11.14
CA ILE A 147 2.10 10.75 11.06
C ILE A 147 1.41 10.54 12.40
N ASP A 148 0.40 11.35 12.65
CA ASP A 148 -0.53 11.21 13.76
C ASP A 148 -1.88 10.77 13.22
N ILE A 149 -2.33 9.59 13.67
CA ILE A 149 -3.64 9.06 13.33
C ILE A 149 -4.62 9.55 14.38
N GLU A 150 -5.45 10.52 14.01
CA GLU A 150 -6.59 10.92 14.83
C GLU A 150 -7.62 9.80 14.84
N PHE A 151 -8.04 9.35 13.64
CA PHE A 151 -8.79 8.11 13.50
C PHE A 151 -8.64 7.45 12.12
N ILE A 152 -8.75 6.11 12.10
CA ILE A 152 -9.10 5.30 10.94
C ILE A 152 -10.27 4.43 11.37
N ARG A 153 -11.44 4.65 10.76
CA ARG A 153 -12.67 3.92 11.06
C ARG A 153 -13.15 3.21 9.82
N ILE A 154 -13.63 1.99 10.02
CA ILE A 154 -14.23 1.20 8.96
C ILE A 154 -15.61 0.76 9.41
N TYR A 155 -16.60 1.04 8.58
CA TYR A 155 -17.99 0.66 8.77
C TYR A 155 -18.41 -0.28 7.66
N ALA A 156 -19.28 -1.24 7.98
CA ALA A 156 -19.89 -2.10 6.98
C ALA A 156 -21.40 -2.11 7.17
N THR A 157 -22.13 -1.83 6.09
CA THR A 157 -23.59 -1.79 6.06
C THR A 157 -24.13 -2.53 4.85
N ASN A 158 -25.42 -2.83 4.86
CA ASN A 158 -26.13 -3.37 3.69
C ASN A 158 -26.87 -2.29 2.88
N SER A 159 -26.83 -1.03 3.32
CA SER A 159 -27.40 0.11 2.60
C SER A 159 -26.63 0.41 1.32
N SER A 160 -27.35 0.83 0.29
CA SER A 160 -26.75 1.27 -0.98
C SER A 160 -26.00 2.59 -0.82
N LEU A 161 -25.11 2.91 -1.77
CA LEU A 161 -24.33 4.14 -1.74
C LEU A 161 -25.20 5.40 -1.69
N GLY A 162 -26.30 5.44 -2.43
CA GLY A 162 -27.20 6.59 -2.49
C GLY A 162 -27.93 6.86 -1.17
N GLU A 163 -28.17 5.85 -0.34
CA GLU A 163 -28.78 6.01 0.98
C GLU A 163 -27.81 6.60 2.00
N ILE A 164 -26.52 6.33 1.83
CA ILE A 164 -25.48 6.78 2.76
C ILE A 164 -24.65 7.94 2.21
N GLU A 165 -24.92 8.45 1.01
CA GLU A 165 -24.10 9.48 0.37
C GLU A 165 -24.02 10.75 1.23
N ASP A 166 -25.16 11.23 1.72
CA ASP A 166 -25.21 12.42 2.57
C ASP A 166 -24.56 12.14 3.94
N ILE A 167 -24.73 10.93 4.46
CA ILE A 167 -24.03 10.48 5.67
C ILE A 167 -22.52 10.51 5.43
N VAL A 168 -22.02 10.02 4.30
CA VAL A 168 -20.59 10.02 3.95
C VAL A 168 -20.07 11.44 3.71
N LYS A 169 -20.89 12.38 3.24
CA LYS A 169 -20.52 13.80 3.14
C LYS A 169 -20.44 14.48 4.51
N ASP A 170 -21.32 14.14 5.45
CA ASP A 170 -21.47 14.85 6.73
C ASP A 170 -21.04 14.05 7.98
N LEU A 171 -20.48 12.85 7.78
CA LEU A 171 -20.25 11.82 8.81
C LEU A 171 -19.61 12.35 10.09
N LYS A 172 -20.42 12.42 11.15
CA LYS A 172 -19.96 12.53 12.55
C LYS A 172 -19.93 11.13 13.18
N SER A 173 -18.94 10.30 12.84
CA SER A 173 -18.49 9.04 13.51
C SER A 173 -19.50 7.93 13.92
N ALA A 174 -20.80 8.20 14.05
CA ALA A 174 -21.71 7.46 14.92
C ALA A 174 -22.99 6.96 14.20
N GLU A 175 -23.22 7.35 12.95
CA GLU A 175 -24.48 7.06 12.24
C GLU A 175 -24.44 5.79 11.38
N LEU A 176 -23.26 5.28 11.04
CA LEU A 176 -23.13 4.03 10.28
C LEU A 176 -23.08 2.83 11.24
N GLY A 177 -24.18 2.08 11.28
CA GLY A 177 -24.30 0.84 12.06
C GLY A 177 -23.27 -0.21 11.65
N LEU A 178 -22.76 -0.94 12.65
CA LEU A 178 -21.62 -1.87 12.61
C LEU A 178 -20.27 -1.23 12.23
N LEU A 179 -19.58 -0.73 13.26
CA LEU A 179 -18.16 -0.42 13.22
C LEU A 179 -17.34 -1.72 13.19
N ALA A 180 -16.58 -1.93 12.12
CA ALA A 180 -15.73 -3.10 11.90
C ALA A 180 -14.37 -2.99 12.60
N LEU A 181 -13.80 -1.78 12.56
CA LEU A 181 -12.50 -1.45 13.11
C LEU A 181 -12.45 0.06 13.38
N SER A 182 -11.91 0.44 14.54
CA SER A 182 -11.54 1.82 14.82
C SER A 182 -10.14 1.85 15.42
N ILE A 183 -9.27 2.62 14.80
CA ILE A 183 -7.92 2.92 15.27
C ILE A 183 -7.92 4.41 15.58
N GLU A 184 -7.70 4.79 16.83
CA GLU A 184 -7.72 6.20 17.25
C GLU A 184 -6.46 6.56 18.03
N ASN A 185 -6.04 7.82 17.92
CA ASN A 185 -4.95 8.42 18.69
C ASN A 185 -3.64 7.63 18.65
N LYS A 186 -3.24 7.20 17.45
CA LYS A 186 -2.02 6.42 17.25
C LYS A 186 -0.96 7.26 16.56
N VAL A 187 0.14 7.49 17.26
CA VAL A 187 1.34 8.13 16.72
C VAL A 187 2.22 7.06 16.06
N ILE A 188 2.67 7.30 14.83
CA ILE A 188 3.64 6.45 14.15
C ILE A 188 4.94 7.22 13.96
N GLU A 189 5.92 6.87 14.80
CA GLU A 189 7.25 7.46 14.84
C GLU A 189 8.31 6.57 14.18
N PRO A 190 9.49 7.12 13.82
CA PRO A 190 10.57 6.35 13.24
C PRO A 190 11.03 5.23 14.19
N PRO A 191 11.35 4.02 13.66
CA PRO A 191 12.03 3.01 14.46
C PRO A 191 13.38 3.58 14.93
N ARG A 192 13.61 3.57 16.25
CA ARG A 192 14.85 4.04 16.87
C ARG A 192 16.02 3.21 16.34
N LYS A 193 17.08 3.85 15.81
CA LYS A 193 18.33 3.16 15.46
C LYS A 193 18.97 2.61 16.74
N THR A 194 18.67 1.37 17.11
CA THR A 194 19.49 0.63 18.08
C THR A 194 20.72 0.11 17.36
N SER A 195 21.88 0.70 17.66
CA SER A 195 23.18 0.14 17.31
C SER A 195 23.31 -1.24 17.95
N PRO A 196 23.61 -2.32 17.22
CA PRO A 196 23.85 -3.62 17.84
C PRO A 196 25.22 -3.58 18.54
N THR A 197 25.22 -3.65 19.87
CA THR A 197 26.41 -4.05 20.64
C THR A 197 26.63 -5.55 20.42
N PRO A 198 27.79 -6.00 19.93
CA PRO A 198 28.05 -7.43 19.79
C PRO A 198 28.26 -8.01 21.19
N THR A 199 27.30 -8.82 21.67
CA THR A 199 27.51 -9.62 22.87
C THR A 199 27.95 -11.01 22.44
N THR A 200 29.24 -11.29 22.66
CA THR A 200 29.87 -12.59 22.43
C THR A 200 29.47 -13.53 23.58
N THR A 201 28.72 -14.58 23.28
CA THR A 201 28.65 -15.78 24.13
C THR A 201 28.57 -17.03 23.25
N SER A 202 29.60 -17.86 23.30
CA SER A 202 29.61 -19.27 22.87
C SER A 202 29.62 -20.16 24.14
N PRO A 203 29.48 -21.49 24.03
CA PRO A 203 28.34 -22.24 23.50
C PRO A 203 27.91 -23.36 24.50
N THR A 204 26.67 -23.85 24.47
CA THR A 204 26.38 -25.21 25.02
C THR A 204 25.18 -25.87 24.34
N GLU A 205 25.46 -27.08 23.85
CA GLU A 205 24.63 -28.27 23.63
C GLU A 205 23.55 -28.38 22.54
N LYS A 206 23.84 -29.34 21.67
CA LYS A 206 22.97 -30.13 20.78
C LYS A 206 21.99 -30.98 21.61
N PRO A 207 20.74 -31.16 21.17
CA PRO A 207 20.35 -32.51 20.71
C PRO A 207 19.46 -32.53 19.44
N THR A 208 19.69 -33.61 18.69
CA THR A 208 18.87 -34.40 17.73
C THR A 208 17.59 -33.82 17.08
N PRO A 209 17.44 -33.93 15.73
CA PRO A 209 16.24 -33.50 15.03
C PRO A 209 15.12 -34.57 15.03
N THR A 210 13.90 -34.16 15.32
CA THR A 210 12.66 -34.84 14.91
C THR A 210 12.07 -34.12 13.70
N THR A 211 11.80 -34.87 12.64
CA THR A 211 11.27 -34.41 11.35
C THR A 211 9.87 -33.80 11.47
N PRO A 212 9.61 -32.59 10.94
CA PRO A 212 8.27 -32.17 10.55
C PRO A 212 8.06 -32.38 9.05
N VAL A 213 6.92 -32.97 8.68
CA VAL A 213 6.45 -33.07 7.30
C VAL A 213 6.09 -31.67 6.80
N SER A 214 6.74 -31.21 5.73
CA SER A 214 6.43 -29.94 5.07
C SER A 214 5.26 -30.12 4.09
N PRO A 215 4.30 -29.18 3.99
CA PRO A 215 3.29 -29.19 2.94
C PRO A 215 3.96 -29.00 1.57
N GLN A 216 3.66 -29.90 0.65
CA GLN A 216 4.22 -29.90 -0.71
C GLN A 216 3.45 -28.86 -1.56
N LEU A 217 4.14 -27.80 -2.01
CA LEU A 217 3.62 -26.91 -3.04
C LEU A 217 3.45 -27.69 -4.37
N PRO A 218 2.44 -27.36 -5.19
CA PRO A 218 2.21 -28.02 -6.46
C PRO A 218 3.43 -27.88 -7.38
N ALA A 219 3.81 -28.99 -8.02
CA ALA A 219 4.95 -29.05 -8.93
C ALA A 219 4.70 -28.18 -10.16
N ILE A 220 5.56 -27.19 -10.38
CA ILE A 220 5.60 -26.38 -11.60
C ILE A 220 5.95 -27.32 -12.75
N THR A 221 5.10 -27.39 -13.77
CA THR A 221 5.34 -28.25 -14.93
C THR A 221 6.29 -27.56 -15.92
N PRO A 222 7.01 -28.30 -16.78
CA PRO A 222 7.86 -27.72 -17.82
C PRO A 222 7.11 -26.75 -18.76
N GLU A 223 5.79 -26.92 -18.89
CA GLU A 223 4.91 -26.11 -19.72
C GLU A 223 4.67 -24.72 -19.11
N ASP A 224 4.51 -24.64 -17.79
CA ASP A 224 4.39 -23.37 -17.05
C ASP A 224 5.69 -22.55 -17.11
N THR A 225 6.83 -23.25 -17.11
CA THR A 225 8.16 -22.63 -17.21
C THR A 225 8.40 -22.02 -18.59
N MET A 226 7.97 -22.70 -19.66
CA MET A 226 8.05 -22.16 -21.02
C MET A 226 7.16 -20.93 -21.23
N PHE A 227 5.96 -20.91 -20.66
CA PHE A 227 5.06 -19.76 -20.78
C PHE A 227 5.66 -18.50 -20.14
N VAL A 228 6.25 -18.63 -18.95
CA VAL A 228 6.92 -17.51 -18.27
C VAL A 228 8.15 -17.02 -19.05
N VAL A 229 8.96 -17.92 -19.60
CA VAL A 229 10.15 -17.55 -20.39
C VAL A 229 9.76 -16.83 -21.69
N VAL A 230 8.75 -17.32 -22.40
CA VAL A 230 8.25 -16.67 -23.63
C VAL A 230 7.66 -15.29 -23.31
N LEU A 231 6.92 -15.15 -22.21
CA LEU A 231 6.36 -13.88 -21.78
C LEU A 231 7.45 -12.85 -21.45
N VAL A 232 8.52 -13.27 -20.74
CA VAL A 232 9.65 -12.39 -20.39
C VAL A 232 10.42 -11.95 -21.64
N ILE A 233 10.65 -12.86 -22.60
CA ILE A 233 11.32 -12.53 -23.87
C ILE A 233 10.46 -11.57 -24.72
N ALA A 234 9.14 -11.79 -24.78
CA ALA A 234 8.22 -10.92 -25.50
C ALA A 234 8.16 -9.51 -24.88
N LEU A 235 8.09 -9.41 -23.55
CA LEU A 235 8.07 -8.12 -22.85
C LEU A 235 9.37 -7.34 -23.03
N SER A 236 10.52 -8.02 -22.96
CA SER A 236 11.83 -7.39 -23.12
C SER A 236 12.09 -6.94 -24.57
N ALA A 237 11.62 -7.69 -25.57
CA ALA A 237 11.63 -7.26 -26.97
C ALA A 237 10.73 -6.04 -27.20
N LEU A 238 9.53 -6.00 -26.61
CA LEU A 238 8.61 -4.87 -26.72
C LEU A 238 9.21 -3.60 -26.11
N ILE A 239 9.81 -3.71 -24.90
CA ILE A 239 10.48 -2.60 -24.23
C ILE A 239 11.65 -2.08 -25.06
N ALA A 240 12.46 -2.97 -25.66
CA ALA A 240 13.57 -2.58 -26.52
C ALA A 240 13.10 -1.83 -27.78
N VAL A 241 12.01 -2.27 -28.41
CA VAL A 241 11.43 -1.58 -29.58
C VAL A 241 10.90 -0.20 -29.21
N VAL A 242 10.22 -0.08 -28.07
CA VAL A 242 9.73 1.22 -27.57
C VAL A 242 10.88 2.18 -27.24
N LEU A 243 11.95 1.67 -26.62
CA LEU A 243 13.16 2.46 -26.33
C LEU A 243 13.88 2.92 -27.60
N VAL A 244 14.04 2.05 -28.60
CA VAL A 244 14.64 2.41 -29.89
C VAL A 244 13.79 3.45 -30.62
N ALA A 245 12.46 3.28 -30.65
CA ALA A 245 11.56 4.25 -31.26
C ALA A 245 11.58 5.61 -30.54
N TYR A 246 11.65 5.61 -29.21
CA TYR A 246 11.76 6.82 -28.41
C TYR A 246 13.09 7.55 -28.61
N LEU A 247 14.20 6.80 -28.72
CA LEU A 247 15.54 7.35 -28.94
C LEU A 247 15.75 7.86 -30.38
N TRP A 248 15.14 7.22 -31.39
CA TRP A 248 15.16 7.73 -32.77
C TRP A 248 14.23 8.93 -33.01
N GLY A 249 13.21 9.13 -32.18
CA GLY A 249 12.36 10.34 -32.23
C GLY A 249 13.05 11.63 -31.80
N ARG A 250 14.26 11.57 -31.21
CA ARG A 250 15.07 12.71 -30.79
C ARG A 250 16.28 12.95 -31.70
N GLY A 251 16.08 12.85 -33.01
CA GLY A 251 17.04 13.34 -34.01
C GLY A 251 17.14 14.88 -33.94
N SER A 252 18.35 15.37 -33.69
CA SER A 252 18.78 16.78 -33.69
C SER A 252 18.21 17.61 -34.86
N PRO A 253 17.76 18.87 -34.65
CA PRO A 253 17.82 19.86 -35.72
C PRO A 253 19.30 20.25 -35.89
N GLY A 254 19.92 19.83 -36.99
CA GLY A 254 21.26 20.30 -37.38
C GLY A 254 21.28 21.82 -37.68
N PRO A 255 22.43 22.42 -37.99
CA PRO A 255 23.76 21.84 -38.25
C PRO A 255 24.78 22.01 -37.11
#